data_AF-A0A0Q6N177-F1
#
_entry.id   AF-A0A0Q6N177-F1
#
_cell.length_a   1.000
_cell.length_b   1.000
_cell.length_c   1.000
_cell.angle_alpha   90.00
_cell.angle_beta   90.00
_cell.angle_gamma   90.00
#
_symmetry.space_group_name_H-M   'P 1'
#
loop_
_entity.id
_entity.type
_entity.pdbx_description
1 polymer ?
#
loop_
_entity_poly.entity_id
_entity_poly.type
_entity_poly.pdbx_seq_one_letter_code
_entity_poly.pdbx_strand_id
1 'polypeptide(L)'
;MQMPKEKLIGTLGLARATIQRKSSQQTALSSEESSRVMGVSKLIGQAQAMVEESGAPEDFDAATWVAQWLDQPLPALNGRRPGDLMDTAEGQAMVSQLLGRLQSGAYV
;
A
#
# COMPACT_ATOMS: atom_id res chain seq x y z
N MET A 1 9.39 -7.54 -8.06
CA MET A 1 8.13 -7.92 -8.75
C MET A 1 7.06 -6.90 -8.36
N GLN A 2 6.42 -6.26 -9.35
CA GLN A 2 5.33 -5.31 -9.07
C GLN A 2 4.17 -6.01 -8.34
N MET A 3 3.52 -5.32 -7.41
CA MET A 3 2.34 -5.84 -6.68
C MET A 3 1.31 -6.40 -7.69
N PRO A 4 0.86 -7.66 -7.54
CA PRO A 4 -0.13 -8.24 -8.45
C PRO A 4 -1.41 -7.39 -8.50
N LYS A 5 -1.87 -7.07 -9.72
CA LYS A 5 -3.03 -6.19 -9.96
C LYS A 5 -4.27 -6.67 -9.20
N GLU A 6 -4.51 -7.97 -9.16
CA GLU A 6 -5.64 -8.59 -8.47
C GLU A 6 -5.59 -8.34 -6.95
N LYS A 7 -4.40 -8.43 -6.37
CA LYS A 7 -4.18 -8.18 -4.94
C LYS A 7 -4.39 -6.71 -4.61
N LEU A 8 -3.88 -5.82 -5.46
CA LEU A 8 -4.06 -4.38 -5.32
C LEU A 8 -5.55 -4.00 -5.36
N ILE A 9 -6.29 -4.56 -6.33
CA ILE A 9 -7.74 -4.33 -6.46
C ILE A 9 -8.48 -4.72 -5.17
N GLY A 10 -8.19 -5.91 -4.61
CA GLY A 10 -8.83 -6.37 -3.37
C GLY A 10 -8.46 -5.51 -2.16
N THR A 11 -7.17 -5.18 -2.02
CA THR A 11 -6.64 -4.37 -0.89
C THR A 11 -7.24 -2.97 -0.86
N LEU A 12 -7.54 -2.40 -2.03
CA LEU A 12 -8.12 -1.07 -2.17
C LEU A 12 -9.66 -1.06 -2.14
N GLY A 13 -10.30 -2.20 -1.84
CA GLY A 13 -11.77 -2.29 -1.88
C GLY A 13 -12.37 -2.02 -3.27
N LEU A 14 -11.58 -2.16 -4.34
CA LEU A 14 -12.03 -1.89 -5.69
C LEU A 14 -12.82 -3.07 -6.23
N ALA A 15 -14.01 -2.82 -6.77
CA ALA A 15 -14.81 -3.86 -7.39
C ALA A 15 -14.10 -4.42 -8.63
N ARG A 16 -13.65 -5.68 -8.57
CA ARG A 16 -12.89 -6.35 -9.63
C ARG A 16 -13.57 -6.23 -11.00
N ALA A 17 -14.88 -6.46 -11.07
CA ALA A 17 -15.67 -6.34 -12.29
C ALA A 17 -15.63 -4.92 -12.87
N THR A 18 -15.73 -3.90 -12.01
CA THR A 18 -15.65 -2.49 -12.42
C THR A 18 -14.28 -2.14 -12.97
N ILE A 19 -13.21 -2.55 -12.29
CA ILE A 19 -11.84 -2.29 -12.75
C ILE A 19 -11.52 -3.01 -14.07
N GLN A 20 -11.96 -4.26 -14.21
CA GLN A 20 -11.79 -5.01 -15.46
C GLN A 20 -12.54 -4.35 -16.62
N ARG A 21 -13.80 -3.96 -16.41
CA ARG A 21 -14.59 -3.23 -17.40
C ARG A 21 -13.95 -1.92 -17.81
N LYS A 22 -13.49 -1.10 -16.85
CA LYS A 22 -12.80 0.17 -17.13
C LYS A 22 -11.50 -0.06 -17.88
N SER A 23 -10.74 -1.10 -17.51
CA SER A 23 -9.50 -1.49 -18.20
C SER A 23 -9.75 -1.92 -19.64
N SER A 24 -10.81 -2.69 -19.94
CA SER A 24 -11.14 -3.12 -21.30
C SER A 24 -11.69 -1.98 -22.17
N GLN A 25 -12.39 -1.03 -21.54
CA GLN A 25 -12.97 0.14 -22.21
C GLN A 25 -12.03 1.35 -22.23
N GLN A 26 -10.78 1.20 -21.76
CA GLN A 26 -9.79 2.28 -21.62
C GLN A 26 -10.36 3.53 -20.91
N THR A 27 -11.27 3.31 -19.97
CA THR A 27 -11.94 4.39 -19.23
C THR A 27 -11.14 4.71 -17.97
N ALA A 28 -11.00 5.99 -17.66
CA ALA A 28 -10.33 6.44 -16.44
C ALA A 28 -11.02 5.92 -15.17
N LEU A 29 -10.22 5.73 -14.12
CA LEU A 29 -10.71 5.51 -12.77
C LEU A 29 -11.47 6.77 -12.29
N SER A 30 -12.41 6.59 -11.36
CA SER A 30 -13.00 7.74 -10.68
C SER A 30 -11.93 8.45 -9.83
N SER A 31 -12.22 9.66 -9.38
CA SER A 31 -11.33 10.40 -8.47
C SER A 31 -11.05 9.60 -7.18
N GLU A 32 -12.07 8.95 -6.63
CA GLU A 32 -11.95 8.13 -5.42
C GLU A 32 -11.09 6.88 -5.65
N GLU A 33 -11.34 6.15 -6.74
CA GLU A 33 -10.52 4.98 -7.11
C GLU A 33 -9.06 5.38 -7.38
N SER A 34 -8.85 6.50 -8.07
CA SER A 34 -7.51 7.05 -8.34
C SER A 34 -6.80 7.44 -7.04
N SER A 35 -7.51 8.09 -6.11
CA SER A 35 -6.98 8.46 -4.80
C SER A 35 -6.50 7.22 -4.03
N ARG A 36 -7.30 6.14 -4.05
CA ARG A 36 -6.91 4.89 -3.39
C ARG A 36 -5.65 4.28 -3.97
N VAL A 37 -5.53 4.26 -5.30
CA VAL A 37 -4.30 3.79 -5.99
C VAL A 37 -3.10 4.67 -5.65
N MET A 38 -3.30 6.00 -5.63
CA MET A 38 -2.26 6.96 -5.26
C MET A 38 -1.74 6.74 -3.84
N GLY A 39 -2.58 6.31 -2.90
CA GLY A 39 -2.15 5.98 -1.54
C GLY A 39 -1.12 4.85 -1.48
N VAL A 40 -1.28 3.80 -2.29
CA VAL A 40 -0.30 2.72 -2.37
C VAL A 40 1.00 3.23 -2.99
N SER A 41 0.94 4.02 -4.05
CA SER A 41 2.14 4.62 -4.66
C SER A 41 2.91 5.49 -3.66
N LYS A 42 2.20 6.28 -2.84
CA LYS A 42 2.81 7.07 -1.77
C LYS A 42 3.48 6.20 -0.72
N LEU A 43 2.84 5.10 -0.31
CA LEU A 43 3.38 4.16 0.67
C LEU A 43 4.66 3.46 0.16
N ILE A 44 4.69 3.10 -1.13
CA ILE A 44 5.89 2.56 -1.79
C ILE A 44 7.02 3.59 -1.78
N GLY A 45 6.74 4.84 -2.17
CA GLY A 45 7.73 5.92 -2.13
C GLY A 45 8.25 6.19 -0.72
N GLN A 46 7.38 6.12 0.30
CA GLN A 46 7.77 6.25 1.69
C GLN A 46 8.71 5.11 2.13
N ALA A 47 8.38 3.86 1.82
CA ALA A 47 9.23 2.71 2.15
C ALA A 47 10.61 2.79 1.47
N GLN A 48 10.64 3.24 0.20
CA GLN A 48 11.89 3.47 -0.53
C GLN A 48 12.75 4.53 0.18
N ALA A 49 12.17 5.69 0.52
CA ALA A 49 12.88 6.77 1.19
C ALA A 49 13.47 6.34 2.54
N MET A 50 12.71 5.58 3.35
CA MET A 50 13.18 5.07 4.65
C MET A 50 14.44 4.20 4.52
N VAL A 51 14.49 3.38 3.46
CA VAL A 51 15.62 2.48 3.21
C VAL A 51 16.80 3.24 2.63
N GLU A 52 16.56 4.20 1.74
CA GLU A 52 17.61 5.08 1.21
C GLU A 52 18.31 5.87 2.33
N GLU A 53 17.55 6.40 3.27
CA GLU A 53 18.07 7.10 4.45
C GLU A 53 18.88 6.19 5.39
N SER A 54 18.69 4.88 5.32
CA SER A 54 19.33 3.88 6.19
C SER A 54 20.52 3.15 5.54
N GLY A 55 20.93 3.55 4.32
CA GLY A 55 22.02 2.92 3.57
C GLY A 55 21.52 1.96 2.49
N ALA A 56 20.85 2.53 1.48
CA ALA A 56 20.21 1.86 0.34
C ALA A 56 20.90 0.55 -0.13
N PRO A 57 20.25 -0.62 0.05
CA PRO A 57 20.65 -1.85 -0.63
C PRO A 57 20.39 -1.74 -2.13
N GLU A 58 21.34 -2.16 -2.98
CA GLU A 58 21.23 -2.07 -4.44
C GLU A 58 20.00 -2.80 -5.01
N ASP A 59 19.50 -3.84 -4.33
CA ASP A 59 18.42 -4.71 -4.80
C ASP A 59 17.09 -4.57 -4.01
N PHE A 60 16.89 -3.46 -3.28
CA PHE A 60 15.64 -3.28 -2.53
C PHE A 60 14.46 -2.95 -3.45
N ASP A 61 13.49 -3.87 -3.55
CA ASP A 61 12.23 -3.66 -4.26
C ASP A 61 11.14 -3.20 -3.27
N ALA A 62 11.00 -1.88 -3.11
CA ALA A 62 10.01 -1.29 -2.20
C ALA A 62 8.57 -1.71 -2.49
N ALA A 63 8.21 -1.89 -3.77
CA ALA A 63 6.86 -2.31 -4.14
C ALA A 63 6.57 -3.73 -3.66
N THR A 64 7.53 -4.64 -3.81
CA THR A 64 7.44 -6.02 -3.31
C THR A 64 7.39 -6.03 -1.79
N TRP A 65 8.27 -5.26 -1.13
CA TRP A 65 8.32 -5.17 0.32
C TRP A 65 7.01 -4.64 0.92
N VAL A 66 6.47 -3.54 0.38
CA VAL A 66 5.17 -2.99 0.81
C VAL A 66 4.05 -4.00 0.59
N ALA A 67 4.04 -4.70 -0.55
CA ALA A 67 3.02 -5.71 -0.81
C ALA A 67 3.05 -6.88 0.19
N GLN A 68 4.22 -7.25 0.70
CA GLN A 68 4.36 -8.26 1.75
C GLN A 68 3.97 -7.70 3.11
N TRP A 69 4.45 -6.50 3.44
CA TRP A 69 4.18 -5.84 4.72
C TRP A 69 2.68 -5.57 4.93
N LEU A 70 1.96 -5.17 3.87
CA LEU A 70 0.51 -4.99 3.93
C LEU A 70 -0.26 -6.28 4.28
N ASP A 71 0.33 -7.45 4.07
CA ASP A 71 -0.27 -8.76 4.39
C ASP A 71 0.15 -9.30 5.76
N GLN A 72 1.12 -8.68 6.43
CA GLN A 72 1.62 -9.16 7.72
C GLN A 72 0.69 -8.71 8.85
N PRO A 73 0.15 -9.63 9.68
CA PRO A 73 -0.53 -9.29 10.91
C PRO A 73 0.39 -8.49 11.84
N LEU A 74 -0.06 -7.32 12.29
CA LEU A 74 0.73 -6.47 13.18
C LEU A 74 0.14 -6.43 14.60
N PRO A 75 0.94 -6.63 15.65
CA PRO A 75 0.49 -6.48 17.04
C PRO A 75 -0.13 -5.10 17.32
N ALA A 76 0.46 -4.04 16.77
CA ALA A 76 -0.05 -2.66 16.89
C ALA A 76 -1.45 -2.46 16.27
N LEU A 77 -1.91 -3.40 15.43
CA LEU A 77 -3.25 -3.42 14.85
C LEU A 77 -4.12 -4.56 15.42
N ASN A 78 -3.81 -5.05 16.64
CA ASN A 78 -4.47 -6.19 17.27
C ASN A 78 -4.48 -7.44 16.38
N GLY A 79 -3.39 -7.70 15.66
CA GLY A 79 -3.26 -8.84 14.76
C GLY A 79 -3.96 -8.67 13.40
N ARG A 80 -4.50 -7.48 13.08
CA ARG A 80 -4.97 -7.17 11.73
C ARG A 80 -3.81 -6.84 10.80
N ARG A 81 -4.05 -6.97 9.50
CA ARG A 81 -3.07 -6.62 8.46
C ARG A 81 -3.25 -5.14 8.07
N PRO A 82 -2.17 -4.38 7.79
CA PRO A 82 -2.30 -3.01 7.31
C PRO A 82 -3.16 -2.90 6.04
N GLY A 83 -3.10 -3.91 5.16
CA GLY A 83 -3.90 -3.98 3.95
C GLY A 83 -5.41 -3.92 4.20
N ASP A 84 -5.88 -4.36 5.38
CA ASP A 84 -7.30 -4.33 5.75
C ASP A 84 -7.82 -2.90 6.05
N LEU A 85 -6.97 -1.87 5.95
CA LEU A 85 -7.30 -0.46 6.18
C LEU A 85 -7.13 0.40 4.90
N MET A 86 -6.70 -0.20 3.79
CA MET A 86 -6.29 0.57 2.60
C MET A 86 -7.45 0.97 1.68
N ASP A 87 -8.69 0.62 2.02
CA ASP A 87 -9.92 0.90 1.27
C ASP A 87 -10.50 2.31 1.53
N THR A 88 -9.94 3.04 2.48
CA THR A 88 -10.34 4.40 2.86
C THR A 88 -9.14 5.34 2.92
N ALA A 89 -9.36 6.64 2.70
CA ALA A 89 -8.28 7.63 2.77
C ALA A 89 -7.70 7.74 4.18
N GLU A 90 -8.57 7.68 5.20
CA GLU A 90 -8.22 7.72 6.61
C GLU A 90 -7.38 6.50 7.01
N GLY A 91 -7.77 5.31 6.56
CA GLY A 91 -7.02 4.09 6.81
C GLY A 91 -5.66 4.09 6.11
N GLN A 92 -5.57 4.61 4.89
CA GLN A 92 -4.28 4.82 4.20
C GLN A 92 -3.36 5.78 4.96
N ALA A 93 -3.91 6.87 5.51
CA ALA A 93 -3.14 7.81 6.33
C ALA A 93 -2.64 7.16 7.64
N MET A 94 -3.45 6.30 8.26
CA MET A 94 -3.05 5.52 9.43
C MET A 94 -1.92 4.53 9.11
N VAL A 95 -2.02 3.82 7.99
CA VAL A 95 -1.01 2.87 7.54
C VAL A 95 0.32 3.58 7.22
N SER A 96 0.28 4.73 6.56
CA SER A 96 1.47 5.56 6.31
C SER A 96 2.15 6.03 7.60
N GLN A 97 1.37 6.46 8.60
CA GLN A 97 1.92 6.82 9.91
C GLN A 97 2.54 5.62 10.63
N LEU A 98 1.90 4.45 10.54
CA LEU A 98 2.43 3.21 11.12
C LEU A 98 3.78 2.84 10.50
N LEU A 99 3.89 2.95 9.17
CA LEU A 99 5.13 2.73 8.45
C LEU A 99 6.23 3.70 8.92
N GLY A 100 5.92 4.98 9.11
CA GLY A 100 6.90 5.96 9.61
C GLY A 100 7.41 5.65 11.03
N ARG A 101 6.56 5.10 11.90
CA ARG A 101 6.98 4.68 13.26
C ARG A 101 7.92 3.48 13.27
N LEU A 102 7.85 2.63 12.24
CA LEU A 102 8.81 1.52 12.08
C LEU A 102 10.24 2.04 11.84
N GLN A 103 10.40 3.13 11.07
CA GLN A 103 11.71 3.72 10.80
C GLN A 103 12.37 4.28 12.07
N SER A 104 11.60 4.98 12.90
CA SER A 104 12.13 5.64 14.09
C SER A 104 12.39 4.70 15.27
N GLY A 105 12.09 3.40 15.12
CA GLY A 105 12.15 2.43 16.22
C GLY A 105 11.11 2.67 17.32
N ALA A 106 10.14 3.57 17.10
CA ALA A 106 9.07 3.88 18.04
C ALA A 106 7.92 2.85 18.02
N TYR A 107 8.23 1.61 17.62
CA TYR A 107 7.26 0.53 17.46
C TYR A 107 7.12 -0.25 18.77
N VAL A 108 5.97 -0.10 19.43
CA VAL A 108 5.56 -0.81 20.67
C VAL A 108 4.15 -1.35 20.52
#